data_AF-A0A9J7AGT6-F1
#
_entry.id   AF-A0A9J7AGT6-F1
#
_cell.length_a   1.000
_cell.length_b   1.000
_cell.length_c   1.000
_cell.angle_alpha   90.00
_cell.angle_beta   90.00
_cell.angle_gamma   90.00
#
_symmetry.space_group_name_H-M   'P 1'
#
loop_
_entity.id
_entity.type
_entity.pdbx_description
1 polymer ?
#
loop_
_entity_poly.entity_id
_entity_poly.type
_entity_poly.pdbx_seq_one_letter_code
_entity_poly.pdbx_strand_id
1 'polypeptide(L)'
;MQMIIESLRTIHKKHRLQDGDVSSHTKSAQLITSQWQQAVCKNKIEPEVRVSPENNERIDIVDYGENIAYELKVSGKNTHHEFYKDLIKVLTYNEYQETQNKITKLVFISEQDGIKSLSARLDSKFIQMLSANHKLSIELVSI
;
A
#
# COMPACT_ATOMS: atom_id res chain seq x y z
N MET A 1 -11.63 -5.69 -2.20
CA MET A 1 -11.10 -4.40 -2.68
C MET A 1 -11.99 -3.17 -2.42
N GLN A 2 -13.19 -3.02 -2.99
CA GLN A 2 -13.98 -1.76 -2.93
C GLN A 2 -14.25 -1.26 -1.50
N MET A 3 -14.66 -2.14 -0.58
CA MET A 3 -14.88 -1.80 0.83
C MET A 3 -13.61 -1.29 1.54
N ILE A 4 -12.43 -1.82 1.18
CA ILE A 4 -11.14 -1.43 1.79
C ILE A 4 -10.81 0.03 1.42
N ILE A 5 -10.97 0.38 0.14
CA ILE A 5 -10.68 1.72 -0.38
C ILE A 5 -11.71 2.74 0.10
N GLU A 6 -13.02 2.41 0.09
CA GLU A 6 -14.06 3.35 0.55
C GLU A 6 -13.98 3.66 2.05
N SER A 7 -13.60 2.66 2.86
CA SER A 7 -13.32 2.88 4.29
C SER A 7 -12.17 3.87 4.46
N LEU A 8 -11.08 3.69 3.71
CA LEU A 8 -9.95 4.61 3.73
C LEU A 8 -10.32 6.02 3.29
N ARG A 9 -11.07 6.18 2.19
CA ARG A 9 -11.54 7.51 1.72
C ARG A 9 -12.32 8.25 2.80
N THR A 10 -13.21 7.54 3.49
CA THR A 10 -14.01 8.12 4.58
C THR A 10 -13.13 8.56 5.75
N ILE A 11 -12.17 7.74 6.16
CA ILE A 11 -11.25 8.01 7.27
C ILE A 11 -10.29 9.14 6.93
N HIS A 12 -9.71 9.12 5.71
CA HIS A 12 -8.80 10.15 5.23
C HIS A 12 -9.49 11.51 5.19
N LYS A 13 -10.69 11.60 4.59
CA LYS A 13 -11.49 12.83 4.58
C LYS A 13 -11.74 13.40 5.98
N LYS A 14 -11.90 12.55 6.99
CA LYS A 14 -12.17 12.95 8.38
C LYS A 14 -10.92 13.42 9.11
N HIS A 15 -9.77 12.82 8.84
CA HIS A 15 -8.57 12.96 9.69
C HIS A 15 -7.38 13.63 9.01
N ARG A 16 -7.39 13.79 7.69
CA ARG A 16 -6.30 14.42 6.94
C ARG A 16 -6.26 15.92 7.23
N LEU A 17 -5.18 16.34 7.87
CA LEU A 17 -4.93 17.77 8.12
C LEU A 17 -4.50 18.48 6.85
N GLN A 18 -5.07 19.64 6.53
CA GLN A 18 -4.60 20.46 5.40
C GLN A 18 -3.36 21.28 5.80
N ASP A 19 -3.36 21.78 7.04
CA ASP A 19 -2.28 22.61 7.60
C ASP A 19 -1.77 22.04 8.92
N GLY A 20 -0.51 22.37 9.24
CA GLY A 20 0.14 21.94 10.47
C GLY A 20 1.64 21.78 10.29
N ASP A 21 2.32 21.53 11.40
CA ASP A 21 3.73 21.15 11.37
C ASP A 21 3.91 19.66 11.01
N VAL A 22 5.16 19.26 10.82
CA VAL A 22 5.52 17.87 10.48
C VAL A 22 5.00 16.88 11.54
N SER A 23 5.04 17.28 12.82
CA SER A 23 4.56 16.46 13.94
C SER A 23 3.05 16.20 13.83
N SER A 24 2.26 17.24 13.55
CA SER A 24 0.81 17.16 13.38
C SER A 24 0.43 16.30 12.18
N HIS A 25 1.11 16.48 11.04
CA HIS A 25 0.90 15.63 9.86
C HIS A 25 1.27 14.17 10.12
N THR A 26 2.33 13.91 10.89
CA THR A 26 2.74 12.55 11.27
C THR A 26 1.68 11.87 12.11
N LYS A 27 1.16 12.55 13.14
CA LYS A 27 0.08 12.03 13.99
C LYS A 27 -1.21 11.79 13.20
N SER A 28 -1.55 12.70 12.28
CA SER A 28 -2.70 12.56 11.37
C SER A 28 -2.54 11.31 10.50
N ALA A 29 -1.36 11.10 9.90
CA ALA A 29 -1.10 9.93 9.08
C ALA A 29 -1.19 8.63 9.88
N GLN A 30 -0.57 8.56 11.06
CA GLN A 30 -0.65 7.40 11.95
C GLN A 30 -2.09 7.07 12.36
N LEU A 31 -2.89 8.10 12.66
CA LEU A 31 -4.29 7.94 13.03
C LEU A 31 -5.12 7.39 11.85
N ILE A 32 -4.88 7.90 10.63
CA ILE A 32 -5.56 7.42 9.42
C ILE A 32 -5.24 5.96 9.17
N THR A 33 -3.96 5.58 9.18
CA THR A 33 -3.52 4.20 8.96
C THR A 33 -4.11 3.26 9.99
N SER A 34 -4.02 3.61 11.28
CA SER A 34 -4.53 2.78 12.37
C SER A 34 -6.05 2.59 12.30
N GLN A 35 -6.82 3.65 12.04
CA GLN A 35 -8.28 3.52 11.89
C GLN A 35 -8.67 2.74 10.64
N TRP A 36 -7.91 2.89 9.55
CA TRP A 36 -8.17 2.15 8.33
C TRP A 36 -7.98 0.65 8.54
N GLN A 37 -6.86 0.25 9.14
CA GLN A 37 -6.59 -1.12 9.53
C GLN A 37 -7.69 -1.67 10.45
N GLN A 38 -8.08 -0.94 11.49
CA GLN A 38 -9.18 -1.35 12.38
C GLN A 38 -10.52 -1.54 11.66
N ALA A 39 -10.81 -0.73 10.65
CA ALA A 39 -12.07 -0.79 9.92
C ALA A 39 -12.18 -2.00 8.98
N VAL A 40 -11.05 -2.46 8.42
CA VAL A 40 -11.05 -3.41 7.31
C VAL A 40 -10.43 -4.76 7.65
N CYS A 41 -9.51 -4.82 8.61
CA CYS A 41 -8.80 -6.04 8.97
C CYS A 41 -9.68 -6.96 9.81
N LYS A 42 -10.10 -8.06 9.18
CA LYS A 42 -10.89 -9.14 9.76
C LYS A 42 -10.76 -10.37 8.89
N ASN A 43 -10.96 -11.56 9.48
CA ASN A 43 -10.89 -12.83 8.77
C ASN A 43 -9.55 -13.01 8.03
N LYS A 44 -9.56 -12.91 6.69
CA LYS A 44 -8.40 -13.11 5.82
C LYS A 44 -7.61 -11.82 5.55
N ILE A 45 -7.99 -10.70 6.17
CA ILE A 45 -7.34 -9.40 5.97
C ILE A 45 -6.56 -9.08 7.24
N GLU A 46 -5.23 -9.04 7.13
CA GLU A 46 -4.33 -8.81 8.25
C GLU A 46 -3.56 -7.49 8.09
N PRO A 47 -3.39 -6.70 9.15
CA PRO A 47 -2.59 -5.49 9.13
C PRO A 47 -1.12 -5.79 9.47
N GLU A 48 -0.22 -4.88 9.08
CA GLU A 48 1.16 -4.83 9.57
C GLU A 48 1.91 -6.16 9.36
N VAL A 49 1.71 -6.79 8.21
CA VAL A 49 2.27 -8.12 7.90
C VAL A 49 3.76 -8.01 7.70
N ARG A 50 4.52 -8.80 8.48
CA ARG A 50 5.98 -8.79 8.44
C ARG A 50 6.49 -9.30 7.10
N VAL A 51 7.40 -8.55 6.49
CA VAL A 51 7.97 -8.88 5.16
C VAL A 51 8.91 -10.08 5.22
N SER A 52 9.81 -10.13 6.21
CA SER A 52 10.78 -11.21 6.36
C SER A 52 11.16 -11.44 7.82
N PRO A 53 11.70 -12.60 8.19
CA PRO A 53 12.23 -12.83 9.53
C PRO A 53 13.48 -12.00 9.85
N GLU A 54 14.16 -11.45 8.84
CA GLU A 54 15.46 -10.76 8.96
C GLU A 54 15.34 -9.25 9.20
N ASN A 55 14.19 -8.64 8.91
CA ASN A 55 13.98 -7.21 9.12
C ASN A 55 12.63 -6.92 9.80
N ASN A 56 12.38 -5.65 10.10
CA ASN A 56 11.16 -5.16 10.72
C ASN A 56 10.25 -4.42 9.74
N GLU A 57 10.49 -4.57 8.43
CA GLU A 57 9.62 -4.00 7.41
C GLU A 57 8.28 -4.72 7.39
N ARG A 58 7.22 -3.95 7.12
CA ARG A 58 5.84 -4.42 7.15
C ARG A 58 5.07 -3.90 5.94
N ILE A 59 4.15 -4.72 5.48
CA ILE A 59 3.11 -4.37 4.51
C ILE A 59 1.90 -3.89 5.31
N ASP A 60 1.37 -2.71 4.98
CA ASP A 60 0.30 -2.09 5.77
C ASP A 60 -0.91 -3.02 5.95
N ILE A 61 -1.38 -3.66 4.86
CA ILE A 61 -2.48 -4.63 4.87
C ILE A 61 -2.25 -5.72 3.80
N VAL A 62 -2.50 -6.98 4.16
CA VAL A 62 -2.58 -8.11 3.22
C VAL A 62 -3.96 -8.76 3.27
N ASP A 63 -4.58 -8.92 2.11
CA ASP A 63 -5.78 -9.75 1.92
C ASP A 63 -5.37 -11.12 1.38
N TYR A 64 -5.32 -12.10 2.28
CA TYR A 64 -5.02 -13.51 1.98
C TYR A 64 -6.16 -14.23 1.24
N GLY A 65 -7.34 -13.62 1.13
CA GLY A 65 -8.44 -14.15 0.33
C GLY A 65 -8.17 -14.02 -1.17
N GLU A 66 -7.54 -12.91 -1.57
CA GLU A 66 -7.25 -12.60 -2.97
C GLU A 66 -5.76 -12.42 -3.28
N ASN A 67 -4.88 -12.63 -2.30
CA ASN A 67 -3.43 -12.42 -2.39
C ASN A 67 -3.08 -11.00 -2.86
N ILE A 68 -3.64 -10.00 -2.18
CA ILE A 68 -3.45 -8.57 -2.50
C ILE A 68 -2.77 -7.87 -1.32
N ALA A 69 -1.70 -7.13 -1.58
CA ALA A 69 -1.14 -6.17 -0.64
C ALA A 69 -1.70 -4.78 -0.91
N TYR A 70 -1.98 -4.03 0.16
CA TYR A 70 -2.35 -2.63 0.11
C TYR A 70 -1.32 -1.83 0.90
N GLU A 71 -0.80 -0.77 0.30
CA GLU A 71 0.19 0.12 0.91
C GLU A 71 -0.29 1.57 0.78
N LEU A 72 -0.27 2.31 1.87
CA LEU A 72 -0.85 3.65 1.98
C LEU A 72 0.22 4.72 2.18
N LYS A 73 0.30 5.62 1.22
CA LYS A 73 0.97 6.92 1.40
C LYS A 73 -0.07 8.02 1.57
N VAL A 74 -0.36 8.36 2.84
CA VAL A 74 -1.41 9.33 3.24
C VAL A 74 -1.33 10.68 2.52
N SER A 75 -0.13 11.18 2.25
CA SER A 75 0.10 12.43 1.50
C SER A 75 0.59 12.16 0.09
N GLY A 76 0.22 12.97 -0.91
CA GLY A 76 0.74 12.87 -2.27
C GLY A 76 2.23 13.23 -2.44
N LYS A 77 2.94 13.57 -1.36
CA LYS A 77 4.36 13.95 -1.39
C LYS A 77 5.27 12.72 -1.51
N ASN A 78 6.24 12.79 -2.43
CA ASN A 78 7.29 11.78 -2.64
C ASN A 78 6.77 10.35 -2.90
N THR A 79 5.60 10.19 -3.52
CA THR A 79 4.95 8.88 -3.75
C THR A 79 5.85 7.86 -4.43
N HIS A 80 6.61 8.25 -5.44
CA HIS A 80 7.59 7.36 -6.10
C HIS A 80 8.61 6.72 -5.16
N HIS A 81 9.16 7.45 -4.19
CA HIS A 81 10.16 6.89 -3.28
C HIS A 81 9.54 5.80 -2.39
N GLU A 82 8.33 6.02 -1.89
CA GLU A 82 7.65 5.02 -1.05
C GLU A 82 7.18 3.84 -1.89
N PHE A 83 6.59 4.11 -3.06
CA PHE A 83 6.14 3.07 -3.98
C PHE A 83 7.22 2.03 -4.29
N TYR A 84 8.45 2.46 -4.61
CA TYR A 84 9.52 1.50 -4.89
C TYR A 84 9.96 0.73 -3.66
N LYS A 85 9.96 1.34 -2.46
CA LYS A 85 10.24 0.59 -1.22
C LYS A 85 9.16 -0.46 -0.97
N ASP A 86 7.90 -0.07 -1.09
CA ASP A 86 6.75 -0.94 -0.86
C ASP A 86 6.66 -2.08 -1.89
N LEU A 87 7.05 -1.81 -3.14
CA LEU A 87 7.24 -2.85 -4.14
C LEU A 87 8.32 -3.86 -3.72
N ILE A 88 9.47 -3.40 -3.24
CA ILE A 88 10.54 -4.30 -2.77
C ILE A 88 10.08 -5.10 -1.55
N LYS A 89 9.27 -4.52 -0.66
CA LYS A 89 8.66 -5.27 0.46
C LYS A 89 7.82 -6.44 -0.05
N VAL A 90 6.91 -6.19 -0.99
CA VAL A 90 6.05 -7.25 -1.57
C VAL A 90 6.88 -8.33 -2.28
N LEU A 91 7.86 -7.93 -3.09
CA LEU A 91 8.74 -8.87 -3.77
C LEU A 91 9.54 -9.72 -2.77
N THR A 92 10.07 -9.10 -1.72
CA THR A 92 10.82 -9.80 -0.66
C THR A 92 9.91 -10.76 0.09
N TYR A 93 8.71 -10.33 0.48
CA TYR A 93 7.71 -11.17 1.15
C TYR A 93 7.44 -12.43 0.34
N ASN A 94 7.24 -12.29 -0.97
CA ASN A 94 6.96 -13.40 -1.87
C ASN A 94 8.08 -14.45 -1.96
N GLU A 95 9.34 -14.11 -1.64
CA GLU A 95 10.43 -15.09 -1.61
C GLU A 95 10.37 -16.01 -0.39
N TYR A 96 9.65 -15.62 0.66
CA TYR A 96 9.43 -16.44 1.85
C TYR A 96 8.09 -17.21 1.82
N GLN A 97 7.31 -17.06 0.75
CA GLN A 97 5.99 -17.71 0.64
C GLN A 97 5.98 -18.87 -0.34
N GLU A 98 5.16 -19.86 0.00
CA GLU A 98 4.69 -20.88 -0.95
C GLU A 98 3.94 -20.24 -2.12
N THR A 99 4.01 -20.87 -3.30
CA THR A 99 3.50 -20.29 -4.56
C THR A 99 2.05 -19.82 -4.47
N GLN A 100 1.19 -20.58 -3.79
CA GLN A 100 -0.24 -20.27 -3.61
C GLN A 100 -0.52 -19.08 -2.68
N ASN A 101 0.45 -18.68 -1.86
CA ASN A 101 0.33 -17.60 -0.87
C ASN A 101 1.08 -16.33 -1.30
N LYS A 102 1.74 -16.34 -2.46
CA LYS A 102 2.42 -15.17 -3.00
C LYS A 102 1.39 -14.09 -3.35
N ILE A 103 1.70 -12.86 -2.98
CA ILE A 103 0.95 -11.67 -3.38
C ILE A 103 1.04 -11.53 -4.90
N THR A 104 -0.11 -11.40 -5.55
CA THR A 104 -0.23 -11.27 -7.00
C THR A 104 -0.61 -9.85 -7.44
N LYS A 105 -1.00 -9.00 -6.49
CA LYS A 105 -1.30 -7.58 -6.73
C LYS A 105 -0.82 -6.70 -5.58
N LEU A 106 -0.14 -5.62 -5.93
CA LEU A 106 0.12 -4.48 -5.04
C LEU A 106 -0.83 -3.34 -5.41
N VAL A 107 -1.69 -2.95 -4.46
CA VAL A 107 -2.53 -1.75 -4.54
C VAL A 107 -1.83 -0.62 -3.78
N PHE A 108 -1.26 0.33 -4.50
CA PHE A 108 -0.63 1.49 -3.90
C PHE A 108 -1.59 2.68 -3.87
N ILE A 109 -1.84 3.21 -2.68
CA ILE A 109 -2.88 4.21 -2.43
C ILE A 109 -2.25 5.52 -1.99
N SER A 110 -2.66 6.64 -2.61
CA SER A 110 -2.21 7.97 -2.20
C SER A 110 -3.18 9.06 -2.68
N GLU A 111 -2.92 10.32 -2.33
CA GLU A 111 -3.67 11.47 -2.86
C GLU A 111 -3.50 11.57 -4.38
N GLN A 112 -4.53 12.12 -5.06
CA GLN A 112 -4.62 12.17 -6.52
C GLN A 112 -3.35 12.70 -7.21
N ASP A 113 -2.76 13.80 -6.73
CA ASP A 113 -1.55 14.37 -7.32
C ASP A 113 -0.34 13.44 -7.21
N GLY A 114 -0.25 12.71 -6.09
CA GLY A 114 0.79 11.72 -5.86
C GLY A 114 0.67 10.53 -6.81
N ILE A 115 -0.55 10.05 -7.03
CA ILE A 115 -0.85 8.97 -7.98
C ILE A 115 -0.59 9.42 -9.43
N LYS A 116 -1.02 10.63 -9.80
CA LYS A 116 -0.77 11.19 -11.12
C LYS A 116 0.72 11.32 -11.40
N SER A 117 1.49 11.82 -10.43
CA SER A 117 2.95 11.95 -10.54
C SER A 117 3.63 10.58 -10.67
N LEU A 118 3.22 9.60 -9.87
CA LEU A 118 3.76 8.23 -9.95
C LEU A 118 3.41 7.56 -11.28
N SER A 119 2.15 7.64 -11.71
CA SER A 119 1.70 7.05 -12.97
C SER A 119 2.48 7.59 -14.17
N ALA A 120 2.86 8.87 -14.17
CA ALA A 120 3.67 9.47 -15.24
C ALA A 120 5.12 8.94 -15.29
N ARG A 121 5.59 8.29 -14.22
CA ARG A 121 6.96 7.76 -14.09
C ARG A 121 7.05 6.25 -14.27
N LEU A 122 5.93 5.54 -14.17
CA LEU A 122 5.91 4.09 -14.34
C LEU A 122 6.10 3.73 -15.81
N ASP A 123 7.28 3.19 -16.11
CA ASP A 123 7.60 2.70 -17.45
C ASP A 123 6.85 1.40 -17.76
N SER A 124 6.32 1.29 -18.98
CA SER A 124 5.53 0.13 -19.39
C SER A 124 6.36 -1.16 -19.45
N LYS A 125 7.64 -1.11 -19.80
CA LYS A 125 8.52 -2.30 -19.80
C LYS A 125 8.81 -2.76 -18.38
N PHE A 126 8.94 -1.83 -17.44
CA PHE A 126 9.07 -2.17 -16.03
C PHE A 126 7.84 -2.93 -15.51
N ILE A 127 6.63 -2.47 -15.82
CA ILE A 127 5.39 -3.16 -15.45
C ILE A 127 5.29 -4.55 -16.12
N GLN A 128 5.66 -4.65 -17.40
CA GLN A 128 5.71 -5.93 -18.11
C GLN A 128 6.71 -6.90 -17.45
N MET A 129 7.89 -6.41 -17.08
CA MET A 129 8.92 -7.20 -16.40
C MET A 129 8.40 -7.73 -15.05
N LEU A 130 7.75 -6.90 -14.25
CA LEU A 130 7.16 -7.33 -12.98
C LEU A 130 6.12 -8.44 -13.17
N SER A 131 5.22 -8.26 -14.15
CA SER A 131 4.20 -9.27 -14.44
C SER A 131 4.82 -10.58 -14.96
N ALA A 132 5.83 -10.51 -15.82
CA ALA A 132 6.45 -11.68 -16.45
C ALA A 132 7.30 -12.48 -15.46
N ASN A 133 8.12 -11.79 -14.66
CA ASN A 133 9.12 -12.42 -13.81
C ASN A 133 8.60 -12.73 -12.41
N HIS A 134 7.71 -11.89 -11.88
CA HIS A 134 7.24 -11.98 -10.50
C HIS A 134 5.75 -12.29 -10.37
N LYS A 135 5.01 -12.37 -11.49
CA LYS A 135 3.55 -12.54 -11.51
C LYS A 135 2.81 -11.54 -10.62
N LEU A 136 3.38 -10.34 -10.52
CA LEU A 136 2.88 -9.25 -9.69
C LEU A 136 2.31 -8.15 -10.58
N SER A 137 1.05 -7.79 -10.33
CA SER A 137 0.39 -6.63 -10.93
C SER A 137 0.39 -5.43 -9.97
N ILE A 138 0.33 -4.22 -10.53
CA ILE A 138 0.26 -2.98 -9.75
C ILE A 138 -1.03 -2.26 -10.08
N GLU A 139 -1.74 -1.81 -9.05
CA GLU A 139 -2.90 -0.96 -9.15
C GLU A 139 -2.64 0.34 -8.38
N LEU A 140 -2.78 1.48 -9.04
CA LEU A 140 -2.62 2.78 -8.41
C LEU A 140 -4.01 3.36 -8.11
N VAL A 141 -4.26 3.70 -6.85
CA VAL A 141 -5.57 4.18 -6.40
C VAL A 141 -5.45 5.54 -5.74
N SER A 142 -6.25 6.49 -6.20
CA SER A 142 -6.38 7.79 -5.55
C SER A 142 -7.47 7.79 -4.48
N ILE A 143 -7.17 8.45 -3.36
CA ILE A 143 -8.12 8.79 -2.29
C ILE A 143 -8.34 10.30 -2.21
#